data_AF-B3EBZ9-F1
#
_entry.id   AF-B3EBZ9-F1
#
_cell.length_a   1.000
_cell.length_b   1.000
_cell.length_c   1.000
_cell.angle_alpha   90.00
_cell.angle_beta   90.00
_cell.angle_gamma   90.00
#
_symmetry.space_group_name_H-M   'P 1'
#
loop_
_entity.id
_entity.type
_entity.pdbx_description
1 polymer ?
#
loop_
_entity_poly.entity_id
_entity_poly.type
_entity_poly.pdbx_seq_one_letter_code
_entity_poly.pdbx_strand_id
1 'polypeptide(L)'
;MDNLRFTSVGDAAAFLAGDEKVKLQVEEEICCSQLVNNLLQLRMEKGVSQKELASRMGCDPSKISRMEAGNDLQLKMGDVMQYLSVLDVKMHMVFEDTTLPVAEQIRQHVFLIHEKLEHLVKLARQVDGDEVIISKIRMFCGEVLLDFLSRFSDSYKKLSVVSGHGTPVLSGAVKSGVSAEPECVEKKSSEHSCC
;
A
#
# COMPACT_ATOMS: atom_id res chain seq x y z
N MET A 1 -24.91 -25.98 29.21
CA MET A 1 -23.88 -24.92 29.24
C MET A 1 -24.02 -24.19 27.94
N ASP A 2 -24.56 -22.98 27.97
CA ASP A 2 -24.78 -22.20 26.76
C ASP A 2 -23.44 -21.85 26.12
N ASN A 3 -23.37 -22.08 24.81
CA ASN A 3 -22.17 -21.86 24.01
C ASN A 3 -22.06 -20.36 23.72
N LEU A 4 -21.61 -19.58 24.71
CA LEU A 4 -21.42 -18.14 24.57
C LEU A 4 -20.35 -17.86 23.51
N ARG A 5 -20.79 -17.44 22.33
CA ARG A 5 -19.93 -16.87 21.29
C ARG A 5 -19.90 -15.36 21.48
N PHE A 6 -18.77 -14.83 21.91
CA PHE A 6 -18.50 -13.40 21.90
C PHE A 6 -18.11 -12.97 20.48
N THR A 7 -18.67 -11.85 20.01
CA THR A 7 -18.38 -11.28 18.68
C THR A 7 -17.17 -10.34 18.67
N SER A 8 -16.77 -9.85 19.85
CA SER A 8 -15.64 -8.96 20.02
C SER A 8 -14.95 -9.16 21.39
N VAL A 9 -13.75 -8.60 21.52
CA VAL A 9 -13.03 -8.54 22.80
C VAL A 9 -13.80 -7.71 23.82
N GLY A 10 -14.46 -6.63 23.39
CA GLY A 10 -15.31 -5.80 24.24
C GLY A 10 -16.49 -6.57 24.82
N ASP A 11 -17.14 -7.42 24.03
CA ASP A 11 -18.24 -8.29 24.50
C ASP A 11 -17.78 -9.27 25.58
N ALA A 12 -16.60 -9.88 25.37
CA ALA A 12 -16.01 -10.79 26.35
C ALA A 12 -15.62 -10.04 27.63
N ALA A 13 -15.07 -8.83 27.53
CA ALA A 13 -14.68 -8.02 28.68
C ALA A 13 -15.89 -7.54 29.49
N ALA A 14 -16.94 -7.06 28.83
CA ALA A 14 -18.19 -6.68 29.49
C ALA A 14 -18.85 -7.87 30.20
N PHE A 15 -18.86 -9.05 29.57
CA PHE A 15 -19.35 -10.27 30.21
C PHE A 15 -18.55 -10.65 31.46
N LEU A 16 -17.22 -10.60 31.39
CA LEU A 16 -16.34 -10.92 32.52
C LEU A 16 -16.46 -9.91 33.68
N ALA A 17 -16.64 -8.64 33.35
CA ALA A 17 -16.77 -7.56 34.33
C ALA A 17 -18.21 -7.40 34.87
N GLY A 18 -19.21 -7.95 34.18
CA GLY A 18 -20.62 -7.74 34.49
C GLY A 18 -21.12 -6.31 34.24
N ASP A 19 -20.43 -5.53 33.41
CA ASP A 19 -20.73 -4.12 33.11
C ASP A 19 -20.54 -3.83 31.62
N GLU A 20 -21.63 -3.44 30.95
CA GLU A 20 -21.63 -3.11 29.52
C GLU A 20 -20.78 -1.86 29.21
N LYS A 21 -20.53 -0.97 30.19
CA LYS A 21 -19.65 0.18 30.00
C LYS A 21 -18.21 -0.24 29.73
N VAL A 22 -17.79 -1.41 30.21
CA VAL A 22 -16.45 -1.96 29.98
C VAL A 22 -16.23 -2.25 28.50
N LYS A 23 -17.28 -2.64 27.76
CA LYS A 23 -17.18 -2.83 26.31
C LYS A 23 -16.74 -1.54 25.61
N LEU A 24 -17.40 -0.43 25.90
CA LEU A 24 -17.07 0.87 25.30
C LEU A 24 -15.65 1.31 25.66
N GLN A 25 -15.23 1.12 26.91
CA GLN A 25 -13.87 1.44 27.35
C GLN A 25 -12.81 0.60 26.63
N VAL A 26 -13.07 -0.69 26.43
CA VAL A 26 -12.16 -1.59 25.71
C VAL A 26 -12.11 -1.25 24.23
N GLU A 27 -13.25 -0.96 23.61
CA GLU A 27 -13.31 -0.56 22.19
C GLU A 27 -12.59 0.78 21.94
N GLU A 28 -12.76 1.75 22.85
CA GLU A 28 -12.05 3.03 22.81
C GLU A 28 -10.54 2.80 22.97
N GLU A 29 -10.11 2.01 23.94
CA GLU A 29 -8.69 1.70 24.16
C GLU A 29 -8.07 0.97 22.96
N ILE A 30 -8.79 0.03 22.33
CA ILE A 30 -8.33 -0.64 21.10
C ILE A 30 -8.15 0.39 19.98
N CYS A 31 -9.08 1.33 19.83
CA CYS A 31 -8.99 2.38 18.82
C CYS A 31 -7.82 3.34 19.09
N CYS A 32 -7.60 3.68 20.36
CA CYS A 32 -6.57 4.61 20.79
C CYS A 32 -5.17 4.00 20.90
N SER A 33 -4.98 2.70 20.69
CA SER A 33 -3.67 2.04 20.86
C SER A 33 -3.17 1.36 19.58
N GLN A 34 -3.69 1.73 18.41
CA GLN A 34 -3.34 1.12 17.13
C GLN A 34 -1.89 1.40 16.73
N LEU A 35 -1.45 2.65 16.84
CA LEU A 35 -0.08 3.05 16.49
C LEU A 35 0.93 2.45 17.45
N VAL A 36 0.67 2.47 18.76
CA VAL A 36 1.52 1.84 19.78
C VAL A 36 1.69 0.34 19.51
N ASN A 37 0.59 -0.36 19.25
CA ASN A 37 0.63 -1.80 18.94
C ASN A 37 1.44 -2.09 17.67
N ASN A 38 1.32 -1.24 16.64
CA ASN A 38 2.13 -1.37 15.42
C ASN A 38 3.63 -1.15 15.70
N LEU A 39 4.00 -0.17 16.53
CA LEU A 39 5.40 0.05 16.92
C LEU A 39 5.96 -1.16 17.67
N LEU A 40 5.19 -1.70 18.62
CA LEU A 40 5.55 -2.90 19.36
C LEU A 40 5.77 -4.10 18.44
N GLN A 41 4.83 -4.37 17.52
CA GLN A 41 4.94 -5.45 16.55
C GLN A 41 6.17 -5.28 15.66
N LEU A 42 6.39 -4.09 15.10
CA LEU A 42 7.56 -3.78 14.28
C LEU A 42 8.88 -4.05 15.03
N ARG A 43 8.96 -3.63 16.29
CA ARG A 43 10.14 -3.90 17.12
C ARG A 43 10.35 -5.40 17.32
N MET A 44 9.29 -6.15 17.61
CA MET A 44 9.33 -7.59 17.82
C MET A 44 9.74 -8.34 16.55
N GLU A 45 9.20 -7.97 15.39
CA GLU A 45 9.55 -8.53 14.09
C GLU A 45 11.03 -8.30 13.73
N LYS A 46 11.58 -7.15 14.14
CA LYS A 46 13.00 -6.83 13.99
C LYS A 46 13.89 -7.49 15.05
N GLY A 47 13.32 -8.22 16.01
CA GLY A 47 14.06 -8.91 17.07
C GLY A 47 14.78 -7.97 18.05
N VAL A 48 14.35 -6.70 18.15
CA VAL A 48 15.02 -5.70 18.98
C VAL A 48 14.40 -5.67 20.37
N SER A 49 15.19 -5.78 21.43
CA SER A 49 14.69 -5.64 22.80
C SER A 49 14.41 -4.17 23.17
N GLN A 50 13.57 -3.91 24.17
CA GLN A 50 13.33 -2.54 24.65
C GLN A 50 14.62 -1.86 25.12
N LYS A 51 15.50 -2.61 25.80
CA LYS A 51 16.80 -2.10 26.29
C LYS A 51 17.72 -1.72 25.13
N GLU A 52 17.74 -2.55 24.09
CA GLU A 52 18.54 -2.29 22.89
C GLU A 52 18.02 -1.08 22.13
N LEU A 53 16.70 -0.98 21.95
CA LEU A 53 16.06 0.16 21.32
C LEU A 53 16.33 1.45 22.09
N ALA A 54 16.19 1.42 23.42
CA ALA A 54 16.45 2.56 24.29
C ALA A 54 17.91 3.05 24.17
N SER A 55 18.87 2.12 24.16
CA SER A 55 20.29 2.39 23.95
C SER A 55 20.55 3.11 22.62
N ARG A 56 20.00 2.57 21.53
CA ARG A 56 20.16 3.15 20.19
C ARG A 56 19.44 4.49 20.02
N MET A 57 18.31 4.69 20.70
CA MET A 57 17.61 5.99 20.75
C MET A 57 18.29 7.00 21.70
N GLY A 58 19.24 6.57 22.53
CA GLY A 58 19.88 7.42 23.53
C GLY A 58 18.95 7.83 24.68
N CYS A 59 18.05 6.93 25.10
CA CYS A 59 17.08 7.19 26.17
C CYS A 59 17.02 6.06 27.20
N ASP A 60 16.31 6.30 28.30
CA ASP A 60 16.11 5.30 29.36
C ASP A 60 15.09 4.22 28.92
N PRO A 61 15.31 2.93 29.25
CA PRO A 61 14.36 1.85 28.93
C PRO A 61 12.93 2.08 29.42
N SER A 62 12.73 2.83 30.52
CA SER A 62 11.38 3.20 30.99
C SER A 62 10.63 4.09 29.99
N LYS A 63 11.33 4.86 29.14
CA LYS A 63 10.70 5.64 28.08
C LYS A 63 10.08 4.72 27.04
N ILE A 64 10.83 3.71 26.57
CA ILE A 64 10.32 2.72 25.61
C ILE A 64 9.16 1.93 26.22
N SER A 65 9.29 1.49 27.47
CA SER A 65 8.21 0.80 28.18
C SER A 65 6.95 1.65 28.29
N ARG A 66 7.06 2.96 28.63
CA ARG A 66 5.90 3.87 28.67
C ARG A 66 5.29 4.08 27.29
N MET A 67 6.11 4.18 26.24
CA MET A 67 5.60 4.31 24.88
C MET A 67 4.82 3.07 24.44
N GLU A 68 5.30 1.88 24.78
CA GLU A 68 4.67 0.61 24.39
C GLU A 68 3.50 0.16 25.26
N ALA A 69 3.37 0.72 26.47
CA ALA A 69 2.28 0.45 27.40
C ALA A 69 1.22 1.56 27.44
N GLY A 70 1.49 2.70 26.81
CA GLY A 70 0.56 3.83 26.71
C GLY A 70 -0.36 3.70 25.49
N ASN A 71 -1.08 4.80 25.20
CA ASN A 71 -1.92 4.92 24.03
C ASN A 71 -1.35 5.95 23.02
N ASP A 72 -1.93 5.97 21.82
CA ASP A 72 -1.50 6.78 20.69
C ASP A 72 -1.52 8.28 20.99
N LEU A 73 -2.43 8.74 21.86
CA LEU A 73 -2.53 10.16 22.26
C LEU A 73 -1.36 10.61 23.14
N GLN A 74 -0.69 9.68 23.82
CA GLN A 74 0.47 9.96 24.66
C GLN A 74 1.78 9.94 23.88
N LEU A 75 1.77 9.44 22.63
CA LEU A 75 2.95 9.39 21.78
C LEU A 75 3.34 10.78 21.29
N LYS A 76 4.62 11.12 21.45
CA LYS A 76 5.21 12.28 20.81
C LYS A 76 5.68 11.89 19.42
N MET A 77 5.28 12.65 18.40
CA MET A 77 5.68 12.38 17.01
C MET A 77 7.21 12.25 16.85
N GLY A 78 7.98 13.10 17.53
CA GLY A 78 9.45 13.02 17.50
C GLY A 78 9.99 11.70 18.06
N ASP A 79 9.36 11.16 19.10
CA ASP A 79 9.73 9.86 19.69
C ASP A 79 9.37 8.72 18.74
N VAL A 80 8.22 8.79 18.07
CA VAL A 80 7.80 7.81 17.04
C VAL A 80 8.78 7.81 15.87
N MET A 81 9.14 8.99 15.36
CA MET A 81 10.12 9.11 14.26
C MET A 81 11.48 8.51 14.64
N GLN A 82 11.96 8.79 15.85
CA GLN A 82 13.23 8.26 16.32
C GLN A 82 13.16 6.74 16.54
N TYR A 83 12.06 6.23 17.08
CA TYR A 83 11.79 4.81 17.25
C TYR A 83 11.88 4.08 15.91
N LEU A 84 11.15 4.56 14.89
CA LEU A 84 11.12 3.96 13.56
C LEU A 84 12.48 4.08 12.86
N SER A 85 13.17 5.21 13.00
CA SER A 85 14.50 5.41 12.42
C SER A 85 15.52 4.40 12.94
N VAL A 86 15.48 4.04 14.23
CA VAL A 86 16.40 3.05 14.82
C VAL A 86 16.10 1.62 14.35
N LEU A 87 14.87 1.37 13.88
CA LEU A 87 14.45 0.09 13.29
C LEU A 87 14.64 0.02 11.77
N ASP A 88 15.29 1.05 11.18
CA ASP A 88 15.44 1.23 9.73
C ASP A 88 14.09 1.23 8.99
N VAL A 89 13.05 1.79 9.61
CA VAL A 89 11.71 1.94 9.03
C VAL A 89 11.48 3.41 8.69
N LYS A 90 11.07 3.69 7.45
CA LYS A 90 10.69 5.03 7.01
C LYS A 90 9.22 5.29 7.31
N MET A 91 8.94 6.42 7.95
CA MET A 91 7.57 6.92 8.14
C MET A 91 7.17 7.80 6.96
N HIS A 92 5.99 7.53 6.40
CA HIS A 92 5.30 8.40 5.46
C HIS A 92 3.96 8.79 6.08
N MET A 93 3.66 10.08 6.13
CA MET A 93 2.39 10.60 6.64
C MET A 93 1.59 11.14 5.47
N VAL A 94 0.34 10.70 5.35
CA VAL A 94 -0.59 11.11 4.30
C VAL A 94 -1.78 11.76 4.99
N PHE A 95 -2.11 12.98 4.55
CA PHE A 95 -3.32 13.67 4.96
C PHE A 95 -4.33 13.53 3.83
N GLU A 96 -5.51 13.00 4.15
CA GLU A 96 -6.61 12.84 3.21
C GLU A 96 -7.67 13.90 3.48
N ASP A 97 -8.10 14.60 2.43
CA ASP A 97 -9.23 15.52 2.51
C ASP A 97 -10.53 14.75 2.28
N THR A 98 -11.20 14.44 3.39
CA THR A 98 -12.45 13.67 3.40
C THR A 98 -13.65 14.45 2.86
N THR A 99 -13.50 15.75 2.60
CA THR A 99 -14.53 16.56 1.94
C THR A 99 -14.54 16.37 0.42
N LEU A 100 -13.46 15.84 -0.14
CA LEU A 100 -13.38 15.55 -1.57
C LEU A 100 -14.27 14.35 -1.94
N PRO A 101 -14.85 14.34 -3.16
CA PRO A 101 -15.50 13.15 -3.68
C PRO A 101 -14.55 11.95 -3.72
N VAL A 102 -15.06 10.76 -3.44
CA VAL A 102 -14.29 9.49 -3.46
C VAL A 102 -13.52 9.30 -4.78
N ALA A 103 -14.07 9.78 -5.91
CA ALA A 103 -13.38 9.73 -7.19
C ALA A 103 -12.05 10.51 -7.21
N GLU A 104 -11.99 11.65 -6.51
CA GLU A 104 -10.77 12.45 -6.40
C GLU A 104 -9.79 11.86 -5.38
N GLN A 105 -10.27 11.25 -4.30
CA GLN A 105 -9.44 10.46 -3.38
C GLN A 105 -8.75 9.29 -4.12
N ILE A 106 -9.51 8.56 -4.95
CA ILE A 106 -8.96 7.50 -5.82
C ILE A 106 -7.89 8.06 -6.75
N ARG A 107 -8.13 9.23 -7.36
CA ARG A 107 -7.16 9.88 -8.25
C ARG A 107 -5.85 10.20 -7.52
N GLN A 108 -5.92 10.71 -6.29
CA GLN A 108 -4.73 10.98 -5.47
C GLN A 108 -3.92 9.70 -5.23
N HIS A 109 -4.57 8.59 -4.90
CA HIS A 109 -3.88 7.31 -4.71
C HIS A 109 -3.23 6.80 -5.99
N VAL A 110 -3.87 6.95 -7.14
CA VAL A 110 -3.29 6.57 -8.44
C VAL A 110 -1.98 7.33 -8.70
N PHE A 111 -1.94 8.63 -8.39
CA PHE A 111 -0.69 9.40 -8.50
C PHE A 111 0.40 8.92 -7.54
N LEU A 112 0.06 8.66 -6.28
CA LEU A 112 1.01 8.11 -5.30
C LEU A 112 1.57 6.76 -5.74
N ILE A 113 0.73 5.88 -6.29
CA ILE A 113 1.16 4.58 -6.85
C ILE A 113 2.14 4.81 -8.01
N HIS A 114 1.83 5.72 -8.92
CA HIS A 114 2.70 6.05 -10.04
C HIS A 114 4.09 6.53 -9.57
N GLU A 115 4.16 7.41 -8.57
CA GLU A 115 5.45 7.86 -8.02
C GLU A 115 6.29 6.72 -7.42
N LYS A 116 5.63 5.75 -6.76
CA LYS A 116 6.32 4.57 -6.23
C LYS A 116 6.82 3.64 -7.35
N LEU A 117 6.05 3.48 -8.42
CA LEU A 117 6.48 2.72 -9.60
C LEU A 117 7.67 3.40 -10.29
N GLU A 118 7.67 4.73 -10.43
CA GLU A 118 8.83 5.49 -10.95
C GLU A 118 10.07 5.33 -10.07
N HIS A 119 9.90 5.28 -8.74
CA HIS A 119 10.99 4.96 -7.83
C HIS A 119 11.56 3.55 -8.07
N LEU A 120 10.69 2.57 -8.32
CA LEU A 120 11.12 1.21 -8.66
C LEU A 120 11.92 1.15 -9.97
N VAL A 121 11.50 1.91 -10.98
CA VAL A 121 12.26 2.05 -12.25
C VAL A 121 13.62 2.70 -12.01
N LYS A 122 13.70 3.73 -11.15
CA LYS A 122 14.97 4.37 -10.78
C LYS A 122 15.90 3.37 -10.08
N LEU A 123 15.39 2.53 -9.19
CA LEU A 123 16.17 1.47 -8.56
C LEU A 123 16.68 0.48 -9.61
N ALA A 124 15.84 0.03 -10.54
CA ALA A 124 16.25 -0.87 -11.62
C ALA A 124 17.42 -0.31 -12.45
N ARG A 125 17.45 1.02 -12.68
CA ARG A 125 18.55 1.69 -13.40
C ARG A 125 19.86 1.79 -12.61
N GLN A 126 19.80 1.71 -11.28
CA GLN A 126 20.98 1.79 -10.41
C GLN A 126 21.66 0.43 -10.24
N VAL A 127 20.96 -0.66 -10.56
CA VAL A 127 21.52 -2.01 -10.48
C VAL A 127 22.21 -2.32 -11.81
N ASP A 128 23.53 -2.20 -11.83
CA ASP A 128 24.36 -2.41 -13.02
C ASP A 128 24.28 -3.87 -13.52
N GLY A 129 23.55 -4.09 -14.61
CA GLY A 129 23.54 -5.37 -15.34
C GLY A 129 22.91 -6.58 -14.62
N ASP A 130 22.27 -6.41 -13.47
CA ASP A 130 21.55 -7.51 -12.82
C ASP A 130 20.19 -7.75 -13.49
N GLU A 131 20.24 -8.51 -14.58
CA GLU A 131 19.07 -8.91 -15.36
C GLU A 131 18.02 -9.66 -14.53
N VAL A 132 18.41 -10.32 -13.43
CA VAL A 132 17.47 -11.02 -12.55
C VAL A 132 16.63 -10.02 -11.77
N ILE A 133 17.25 -8.99 -11.20
CA ILE A 133 16.53 -7.92 -10.48
C ILE A 133 15.63 -7.14 -11.45
N ILE A 134 16.14 -6.78 -12.62
CA ILE A 134 15.39 -6.03 -13.65
C ILE A 134 14.17 -6.84 -14.12
N SER A 135 14.34 -8.14 -14.39
CA SER A 135 13.25 -9.03 -14.80
C SER A 135 12.16 -9.16 -13.72
N LYS A 136 12.56 -9.30 -12.44
CA LYS A 136 11.60 -9.36 -11.31
C LYS A 136 10.80 -8.07 -11.16
N ILE A 137 11.45 -6.91 -11.31
CA ILE A 137 10.76 -5.60 -11.28
C ILE A 137 9.75 -5.52 -12.41
N ARG A 138 10.12 -5.95 -13.62
CA ARG A 138 9.22 -5.95 -14.78
C ARG A 138 8.02 -6.88 -14.57
N MET A 139 8.24 -8.08 -14.04
CA MET A 139 7.17 -9.03 -13.70
C MET A 139 6.20 -8.41 -12.69
N PHE A 140 6.72 -7.86 -11.59
CA PHE A 140 5.91 -7.21 -10.57
C PHE A 140 5.05 -6.07 -11.15
N CYS A 141 5.62 -5.20 -11.99
CA CYS A 141 4.85 -4.13 -12.64
C CYS A 141 3.69 -4.70 -13.50
N GLY A 142 3.91 -5.82 -14.18
CA GLY A 142 2.88 -6.52 -14.95
C GLY A 142 1.78 -7.13 -14.08
N GLU A 143 2.15 -7.76 -12.96
CA GLU A 143 1.21 -8.33 -11.98
C GLU A 143 0.32 -7.24 -11.37
N VAL A 144 0.94 -6.13 -10.93
CA VAL A 144 0.20 -4.98 -10.38
C VAL A 144 -0.79 -4.43 -11.39
N LEU A 145 -0.40 -4.28 -12.66
CA LEU A 145 -1.31 -3.82 -13.72
C LEU A 145 -2.51 -4.77 -13.91
N LEU A 146 -2.25 -6.09 -13.93
CA LEU A 146 -3.30 -7.08 -14.08
C LEU A 146 -4.27 -7.06 -12.89
N ASP A 147 -3.75 -6.93 -11.67
CA ASP A 147 -4.55 -6.80 -10.45
C ASP A 147 -5.42 -5.53 -10.46
N PHE A 148 -4.88 -4.41 -10.91
CA PHE A 148 -5.67 -3.18 -11.08
C PHE A 148 -6.79 -3.36 -12.10
N LEU A 149 -6.48 -3.90 -13.28
CA LEU A 149 -7.48 -4.08 -14.34
C LEU A 149 -8.59 -5.05 -13.96
N SER A 150 -8.25 -6.16 -13.30
CA SER A 150 -9.23 -7.15 -12.84
C SER A 150 -10.19 -6.56 -11.80
N ARG A 151 -9.66 -5.91 -10.76
CA ARG A 151 -10.47 -5.26 -9.72
C ARG A 151 -11.30 -4.10 -10.27
N PHE A 152 -10.75 -3.33 -11.20
CA PHE A 152 -11.47 -2.26 -11.87
C PHE A 152 -12.62 -2.80 -12.72
N SER A 153 -12.37 -3.85 -13.51
CA SER A 153 -13.40 -4.52 -14.31
C SER A 153 -14.56 -5.05 -13.45
N ASP A 154 -14.24 -5.66 -12.30
CA ASP A 154 -15.28 -6.16 -11.38
C ASP A 154 -16.10 -5.04 -10.75
N SER A 155 -15.46 -3.91 -10.43
CA SER A 155 -16.14 -2.72 -9.93
C SER A 155 -17.05 -2.12 -11.01
N TYR A 156 -16.59 -2.09 -12.26
CA TYR A 156 -17.36 -1.64 -13.42
C TYR A 156 -18.57 -2.53 -13.69
N LYS A 157 -18.42 -3.87 -13.66
CA LYS A 157 -19.53 -4.81 -13.78
C LYS A 157 -20.59 -4.57 -12.69
N LYS A 158 -20.16 -4.41 -11.44
CA LYS A 158 -21.09 -4.10 -10.33
C LYS A 158 -21.87 -2.80 -10.59
N LEU A 159 -21.20 -1.76 -11.11
CA LEU A 159 -21.88 -0.51 -11.50
C LEU A 159 -22.89 -0.72 -12.62
N SER A 160 -22.58 -1.54 -13.63
CA SER A 160 -23.52 -1.82 -14.74
C SER A 160 -24.81 -2.51 -14.28
N VAL A 161 -24.73 -3.33 -13.22
CA VAL A 161 -25.90 -3.96 -12.58
C VAL A 161 -26.76 -2.93 -11.85
N VAL A 162 -26.15 -1.90 -11.27
CA VAL A 162 -26.85 -0.81 -10.56
C VAL A 162 -27.48 0.18 -11.52
N SER A 163 -26.87 0.43 -12.70
CA SER A 163 -27.32 1.45 -13.64
C SER A 163 -28.40 1.01 -14.64
N GLY A 164 -28.92 -0.22 -14.55
CA GLY A 164 -30.02 -0.71 -15.41
C GLY A 164 -29.72 -0.79 -16.92
N HIS A 165 -28.49 -0.52 -17.34
CA HIS A 165 -28.05 -0.58 -18.73
C HIS A 165 -27.17 -1.81 -18.94
N GLY A 166 -27.60 -2.68 -19.86
CA GLY A 166 -26.84 -3.84 -20.30
C GLY A 166 -25.41 -3.47 -20.69
N THR A 167 -24.49 -4.36 -20.32
CA THR A 167 -23.05 -4.32 -20.58
C THR A 167 -22.71 -3.73 -21.95
N PRO A 168 -21.97 -2.60 -22.05
CA PRO A 168 -21.31 -2.26 -23.30
C PRO A 168 -20.10 -3.19 -23.44
N VAL A 169 -20.14 -4.04 -24.46
CA VAL A 169 -19.02 -4.92 -24.86
C VAL A 169 -17.85 -4.03 -25.26
N LEU A 170 -16.74 -4.11 -24.52
CA LEU A 170 -15.44 -3.58 -24.97
C LEU A 170 -14.95 -4.44 -26.13
N SER A 171 -15.39 -4.11 -27.35
CA SER A 171 -14.90 -4.67 -28.60
C SER A 171 -13.51 -4.09 -28.91
N GLY A 172 -12.47 -4.74 -28.41
CA GLY A 172 -11.08 -4.51 -28.79
C GLY A 172 -10.47 -5.77 -29.38
N ALA A 173 -10.97 -6.21 -30.54
CA ALA A 173 -10.36 -7.30 -31.29
C ALA A 173 -8.99 -6.86 -31.82
N VAL A 174 -7.92 -7.30 -31.15
CA VAL A 174 -6.59 -7.36 -31.75
C VAL A 174 -6.65 -8.45 -32.82
N LYS A 175 -6.85 -8.05 -34.08
CA LYS A 175 -6.65 -8.96 -35.21
C LYS A 175 -5.15 -9.11 -35.45
N SER A 176 -4.63 -10.25 -34.99
CA SER A 176 -3.46 -10.89 -35.58
C SER A 176 -3.75 -11.26 -37.03
N GLY A 177 -2.88 -10.86 -37.96
CA GLY A 177 -2.97 -11.22 -39.38
C GLY A 177 -1.66 -10.92 -40.08
N VAL A 178 -0.84 -11.97 -40.23
CA VAL A 178 0.46 -12.00 -40.91
C VAL A 178 0.25 -12.34 -42.40
N SER A 179 1.12 -11.74 -43.24
CA SER A 179 1.71 -12.22 -44.49
C SER A 179 1.32 -11.61 -45.85
N ALA A 180 2.41 -11.27 -46.54
CA ALA A 180 2.74 -11.43 -47.96
C ALA A 180 2.77 -10.17 -48.85
N GLU A 181 3.97 -9.90 -49.37
CA GLU A 181 4.35 -8.94 -50.42
C GLU A 181 3.65 -9.22 -51.77
N PRO A 182 3.83 -8.33 -52.76
CA PRO A 182 4.89 -8.63 -53.73
C PRO A 182 5.80 -7.44 -54.13
N GLU A 183 6.99 -7.85 -54.55
CA GLU A 183 8.12 -7.15 -55.16
C GLU A 183 7.85 -6.37 -56.47
N CYS A 184 8.87 -5.54 -56.79
CA CYS A 184 9.45 -5.19 -58.10
C CYS A 184 9.18 -3.75 -58.64
N VAL A 185 10.19 -2.84 -58.58
CA VAL A 185 11.25 -2.54 -59.60
C VAL A 185 10.78 -1.36 -60.51
N GLU A 186 11.49 -0.27 -60.85
CA GLU A 186 12.90 0.14 -60.84
C GLU A 186 13.05 1.65 -61.17
N LYS A 187 14.16 2.29 -60.71
CA LYS A 187 15.03 3.34 -61.34
C LYS A 187 14.42 4.75 -61.64
N LYS A 188 15.13 5.89 -61.56
CA LYS A 188 16.57 6.27 -61.43
C LYS A 188 16.71 7.79 -61.16
N SER A 189 17.82 8.15 -60.51
CA SER A 189 18.74 9.29 -60.78
C SER A 189 18.40 10.76 -60.43
N SER A 190 19.25 11.30 -59.54
CA SER A 190 20.18 12.46 -59.68
C SER A 190 20.13 13.32 -58.41
N GLU A 191 21.13 13.25 -57.53
CA GLU A 191 22.37 14.04 -57.56
C GLU A 191 22.12 15.53 -57.82
N HIS A 192 22.18 16.34 -56.76
CA HIS A 192 22.87 17.63 -56.84
C HIS A 192 23.49 18.00 -55.49
N SER A 193 24.82 17.99 -55.50
CA SER A 193 25.72 18.64 -54.57
C SER A 193 25.85 20.13 -54.92
N CYS A 194 26.34 20.91 -53.95
CA CYS A 194 26.87 22.28 -54.01
C CYS A 194 25.92 23.41 -53.54
N CYS A 195 26.11 23.86 -52.29
CA CYS A 195 26.86 25.07 -51.92
C CYS A 195 27.03 25.13 -50.40
#